data_AF-A0AA35UYE9-F1
#
_entry.id   AF-A0AA35UYE9-F1
#
_cell.length_a   1.000
_cell.length_b   1.000
_cell.length_c   1.000
_cell.angle_alpha   90.00
_cell.angle_beta   90.00
_cell.angle_gamma   90.00
#
_symmetry.space_group_name_H-M   'P 1'
#
loop_
_entity.id
_entity.type
_entity.pdbx_description
1 polymer ?
#
loop_
_entity_poly.entity_id
_entity_poly.type
_entity_poly.pdbx_seq_one_letter_code
_entity_poly.pdbx_strand_id
1 'polypeptide(L)'
;MEEAQRSLMRIWIDFESGLRQVPLIRRLLAGLLKTEDYRALLLNLRQQVVEGSRWISRAASSFDASHSELRSMFISHAQAEHRDYLLLENNFVAAGGTLEEIRTYPKNIGSEALNAWMFHAASQSNPVGLLGAMFIIENLGQRIAGPWAQQVRSQTGLPDDAFTFFSYHAENDEEHMREFENALSLVVSVDGAVAEIARHARVTARLYRLQLEEIEHV
;
A
#
# COMPACT_ATOMS: atom_id res chain seq x y z
N MET A 1 -12.68 -19.05 -7.52
CA MET A 1 -12.77 -18.02 -6.45
C MET A 1 -12.01 -18.45 -5.20
N GLU A 2 -12.42 -19.53 -4.54
CA GLU A 2 -11.80 -19.99 -3.27
C GLU A 2 -10.29 -20.22 -3.37
N GLU A 3 -9.81 -20.80 -4.47
CA GLU A 3 -8.38 -21.03 -4.68
C GLU A 3 -7.57 -19.73 -4.73
N ALA A 4 -8.08 -18.72 -5.46
CA ALA A 4 -7.44 -17.42 -5.57
C ALA A 4 -7.36 -16.72 -4.20
N GLN A 5 -8.48 -16.70 -3.46
CA GLN A 5 -8.52 -16.14 -2.11
C GLN A 5 -7.57 -16.88 -1.17
N ARG A 6 -7.55 -18.22 -1.20
CA ARG A 6 -6.64 -19.02 -0.37
C ARG A 6 -5.18 -18.75 -0.68
N SER A 7 -4.83 -18.62 -1.96
CA SER A 7 -3.46 -18.28 -2.38
C SER A 7 -3.07 -16.89 -1.89
N LEU A 8 -3.93 -15.89 -2.07
CA LEU A 8 -3.69 -14.52 -1.62
C LEU A 8 -3.55 -14.43 -0.10
N MET A 9 -4.41 -15.10 0.66
CA MET A 9 -4.31 -15.13 2.13
C MET A 9 -3.00 -15.76 2.63
N ARG A 10 -2.49 -16.81 1.98
CA ARG A 10 -1.17 -17.37 2.32
C ARG A 10 -0.06 -16.35 2.11
N ILE A 11 -0.08 -15.65 0.97
CA ILE A 11 0.90 -14.61 0.66
C ILE A 11 0.82 -13.46 1.68
N TRP A 12 -0.40 -13.08 2.08
CA TRP A 12 -0.61 -12.09 3.13
C TRP A 12 0.01 -12.51 4.47
N ILE A 13 -0.23 -13.75 4.91
CA ILE A 13 0.32 -14.27 6.18
C ILE A 13 1.86 -14.25 6.14
N ASP A 14 2.45 -14.68 5.04
CA ASP A 14 3.92 -14.67 4.88
C ASP A 14 4.47 -13.24 4.89
N PHE A 15 3.77 -12.31 4.21
CA PHE A 15 4.10 -10.89 4.20
C PHE A 15 4.02 -10.27 5.59
N GLU A 16 2.90 -10.42 6.30
CA GLU A 16 2.67 -9.89 7.64
C GLU A 16 3.69 -10.44 8.65
N SER A 17 3.99 -11.74 8.58
CA SER A 17 5.05 -12.36 9.38
C SER A 17 6.41 -11.73 9.09
N GLY A 18 6.71 -11.48 7.81
CA GLY A 18 7.91 -10.81 7.37
C GLY A 18 8.03 -9.37 7.87
N LEU A 19 6.93 -8.62 7.95
CA LEU A 19 6.93 -7.24 8.47
C LEU A 19 7.43 -7.16 9.91
N ARG A 20 7.15 -8.18 10.73
CA ARG A 20 7.60 -8.25 12.13
C ARG A 20 9.13 -8.33 12.27
N GLN A 21 9.84 -8.62 11.18
CA GLN A 21 11.31 -8.67 11.17
C GLN A 21 11.95 -7.33 10.80
N VAL A 22 11.18 -6.41 10.21
CA VAL A 22 11.65 -5.07 9.82
C VAL A 22 12.09 -4.30 11.08
N PRO A 23 13.30 -3.70 11.13
CA PRO A 23 13.83 -3.05 12.33
C PRO A 23 12.88 -2.04 12.98
N LEU A 24 12.29 -1.15 12.19
CA LEU A 24 11.34 -0.13 12.67
C LEU A 24 10.09 -0.78 13.28
N ILE A 25 9.54 -1.81 12.63
CA ILE A 25 8.36 -2.53 13.12
C ILE A 25 8.67 -3.32 14.39
N ARG A 26 9.88 -3.89 14.50
CA ARG A 26 10.33 -4.51 15.74
C ARG A 26 10.36 -3.52 16.90
N ARG A 27 10.82 -2.28 16.67
CA ARG A 27 10.79 -1.22 17.69
C ARG A 27 9.36 -0.86 18.07
N LEU A 28 8.46 -0.70 17.09
CA LEU A 28 7.03 -0.47 17.32
C LEU A 28 6.42 -1.54 18.23
N LEU A 29 6.58 -2.81 17.87
CA LEU A 29 6.01 -3.94 18.61
C LEU A 29 6.65 -4.14 19.99
N ALA A 30 7.89 -3.69 20.18
CA ALA A 30 8.60 -3.76 21.45
C ALA A 30 8.30 -2.58 22.39
N GLY A 31 7.51 -1.59 21.96
CA GLY A 31 7.25 -0.40 22.78
C GLY A 31 8.42 0.58 22.81
N LEU A 32 9.30 0.55 21.80
CA LEU A 32 10.55 1.31 21.74
C LEU A 32 10.59 2.32 20.57
N LEU A 33 9.46 2.59 19.94
CA LEU A 33 9.36 3.54 18.82
C LEU A 33 9.42 4.99 19.34
N LYS A 34 10.22 5.82 18.67
CA LYS A 34 10.33 7.24 18.92
C LYS A 34 9.63 8.06 17.84
N THR A 35 9.42 9.34 18.12
CA THR A 35 8.88 10.31 17.14
C THR A 35 9.73 10.37 15.86
N GLU A 36 11.05 10.22 15.96
CA GLU A 36 11.97 10.16 14.81
C GLU A 36 11.69 8.94 13.92
N ASP A 37 11.44 7.77 14.50
CA ASP A 37 11.09 6.57 13.76
C ASP A 37 9.76 6.77 13.01
N TYR A 38 8.77 7.37 13.66
CA TYR A 38 7.49 7.65 13.03
C TYR A 38 7.61 8.64 11.87
N ARG A 39 8.40 9.70 12.05
CA ARG A 39 8.71 10.66 10.99
C ARG A 39 9.41 9.98 9.81
N ALA A 40 10.39 9.12 10.06
CA ALA A 40 11.06 8.33 9.02
C ALA A 40 10.09 7.40 8.27
N LEU A 41 9.13 6.79 8.97
CA LEU A 41 8.06 6.02 8.34
C LEU A 41 7.20 6.89 7.42
N LEU A 42 6.73 8.05 7.89
CA LEU A 42 5.88 8.96 7.09
C LEU A 42 6.61 9.48 5.82
N LEU A 43 7.89 9.83 5.94
CA LEU A 43 8.73 10.27 4.80
C LEU A 43 8.75 9.22 3.68
N ASN A 44 8.95 7.96 4.04
CA ASN A 44 9.03 6.87 3.09
C ASN A 44 7.65 6.42 2.58
N LEU A 45 6.62 6.40 3.44
CA LEU A 45 5.24 6.10 3.02
C LEU A 45 4.72 7.12 2.02
N ARG A 46 5.04 8.41 2.16
CA ARG A 46 4.59 9.43 1.20
C ARG A 46 4.98 9.07 -0.22
N GLN A 47 6.20 8.57 -0.42
CA GLN A 47 6.75 8.32 -1.75
C GLN A 47 5.94 7.28 -2.54
N GLN A 48 5.41 6.25 -1.87
CA GLN A 48 4.55 5.28 -2.54
C GLN A 48 3.11 5.79 -2.71
N VAL A 49 2.56 6.53 -1.74
CA VAL A 49 1.16 6.97 -1.77
C VAL A 49 0.96 8.03 -2.86
N VAL A 50 1.96 8.91 -3.07
CA VAL A 50 1.95 9.87 -4.19
C VAL A 50 1.86 9.14 -5.55
N GLU A 51 2.52 7.99 -5.68
CA GLU A 51 2.56 7.23 -6.93
C GLU A 51 1.34 6.29 -7.09
N GLY A 52 0.65 5.97 -5.99
CA GLY A 52 -0.55 5.14 -5.91
C GLY A 52 -1.53 5.36 -7.07
N SER A 53 -2.23 6.47 -7.02
CA SER A 53 -3.22 6.86 -8.04
C SER A 53 -2.66 6.96 -9.46
N ARG A 54 -1.36 7.23 -9.61
CA ARG A 54 -0.71 7.38 -10.93
C ARG A 54 -0.53 6.03 -11.61
N TRP A 55 0.00 5.02 -10.91
CA TRP A 55 0.10 3.68 -11.49
C TRP A 55 -1.28 3.03 -11.65
N ILE A 56 -2.25 3.31 -10.77
CA ILE A 56 -3.64 2.83 -10.94
C ILE A 56 -4.25 3.44 -12.21
N SER A 57 -4.07 4.75 -12.43
CA SER A 57 -4.52 5.42 -13.65
C SER A 57 -3.83 4.86 -14.91
N ARG A 58 -2.53 4.54 -14.81
CA ARG A 58 -1.79 3.87 -15.89
C ARG A 58 -2.39 2.50 -16.20
N ALA A 59 -2.69 1.69 -15.19
CA ALA A 59 -3.31 0.38 -15.35
C ALA A 59 -4.70 0.49 -16.00
N ALA A 60 -5.52 1.45 -15.56
CA ALA A 60 -6.80 1.74 -16.19
C ALA A 60 -6.67 2.00 -17.70
N SER A 61 -5.65 2.76 -18.11
CA SER A 61 -5.40 3.06 -19.52
C SER A 61 -4.92 1.85 -20.34
N SER A 62 -4.43 0.79 -19.69
CA SER A 62 -3.91 -0.42 -20.32
C SER A 62 -4.95 -1.53 -20.51
N PHE A 63 -6.17 -1.36 -19.96
CA PHE A 63 -7.28 -2.29 -20.16
C PHE A 63 -8.02 -1.99 -21.47
N ASP A 64 -8.21 -3.04 -22.27
CA ASP A 64 -8.94 -2.99 -23.53
C ASP A 64 -10.47 -2.91 -23.33
N ALA A 65 -11.23 -3.03 -24.42
CA ALA A 65 -12.69 -2.95 -24.37
C ALA A 65 -13.35 -4.16 -23.67
N SER A 66 -12.73 -5.35 -23.67
CA SER A 66 -13.31 -6.53 -23.02
C SER A 66 -13.14 -6.50 -21.50
N HIS A 67 -12.23 -5.68 -21.00
CA HIS A 67 -12.00 -5.44 -19.57
C HIS A 67 -12.58 -4.11 -19.08
N SER A 68 -13.64 -3.60 -19.72
CA SER A 68 -14.21 -2.28 -19.42
C SER A 68 -14.69 -2.12 -17.97
N GLU A 69 -15.19 -3.20 -17.36
CA GLU A 69 -15.62 -3.19 -15.95
C GLU A 69 -14.43 -3.00 -15.00
N LEU A 70 -13.33 -3.76 -15.20
CA LEU A 70 -12.08 -3.56 -14.46
C LEU A 70 -11.51 -2.16 -14.69
N ARG A 71 -11.54 -1.68 -15.94
CA ARG A 71 -11.10 -0.32 -16.26
C ARG A 71 -11.86 0.72 -15.44
N SER A 72 -13.20 0.62 -15.37
CA SER A 72 -14.02 1.53 -14.58
C SER A 72 -13.68 1.48 -13.08
N MET A 73 -13.46 0.28 -12.52
CA MET A 73 -13.07 0.15 -11.11
C MET A 73 -11.72 0.81 -10.83
N PHE A 74 -10.71 0.60 -11.68
CA PHE A 74 -9.41 1.27 -11.52
C PHE A 74 -9.52 2.79 -11.65
N ILE A 75 -10.38 3.31 -12.53
CA ILE A 75 -10.62 4.76 -12.65
C ILE A 75 -11.21 5.31 -11.35
N SER A 76 -12.28 4.67 -10.83
CA SER A 76 -12.93 5.10 -9.58
C SER A 76 -11.97 5.05 -8.40
N HIS A 77 -11.20 3.96 -8.28
CA HIS A 77 -10.24 3.78 -7.20
C HIS A 77 -9.08 4.79 -7.30
N ALA A 78 -8.54 5.06 -8.51
CA ALA A 78 -7.57 6.13 -8.68
C ALA A 78 -8.12 7.51 -8.26
N GLN A 79 -9.38 7.79 -8.55
CA GLN A 79 -10.04 9.02 -8.14
C GLN A 79 -10.23 9.11 -6.61
N ALA A 80 -10.53 8.01 -5.93
CA ALA A 80 -10.62 7.99 -4.48
C ALA A 80 -9.26 8.32 -3.84
N GLU A 81 -8.21 7.63 -4.26
CA GLU A 81 -6.91 7.63 -3.57
C GLU A 81 -5.96 8.77 -3.98
N HIS A 82 -6.29 9.57 -5.01
CA HIS A 82 -5.34 10.51 -5.61
C HIS A 82 -4.83 11.64 -4.70
N ARG A 83 -5.37 11.78 -3.50
CA ARG A 83 -5.01 12.84 -2.55
C ARG A 83 -4.54 12.34 -1.20
N ASP A 84 -4.43 11.03 -0.97
CA ASP A 84 -4.14 10.51 0.37
C ASP A 84 -2.76 10.87 0.87
N TYR A 85 -1.83 11.17 -0.05
CA TYR A 85 -0.52 11.70 0.31
C TYR A 85 -0.61 13.04 1.07
N LEU A 86 -1.70 13.82 0.90
CA LEU A 86 -1.93 15.04 1.66
C LEU A 86 -2.15 14.74 3.15
N LEU A 87 -2.76 13.61 3.48
CA LEU A 87 -2.91 13.16 4.87
C LEU A 87 -1.53 12.89 5.48
N LEU A 88 -0.63 12.24 4.73
CA LEU A 88 0.75 12.00 5.17
C LEU A 88 1.55 13.30 5.32
N GLU A 89 1.41 14.25 4.39
CA GLU A 89 2.03 15.59 4.51
C GLU A 89 1.57 16.31 5.79
N ASN A 90 0.26 16.30 6.07
CA ASN A 90 -0.29 16.90 7.28
C ASN A 90 0.16 16.16 8.55
N ASN A 91 0.16 14.82 8.54
CA ASN A 91 0.59 14.01 9.66
C ASN A 91 2.06 14.27 10.01
N PHE A 92 2.92 14.42 9.00
CA PHE A 92 4.33 14.69 9.21
C PHE A 92 4.58 16.06 9.82
N VAL A 93 3.84 17.08 9.37
CA VAL A 93 3.87 18.42 9.98
C VAL A 93 3.39 18.37 11.42
N ALA A 94 2.28 17.66 11.71
CA ALA A 94 1.78 17.45 13.06
C ALA A 94 2.76 16.65 13.95
N ALA A 95 3.61 15.81 13.35
CA ALA A 95 4.70 15.11 14.03
C ALA A 95 5.98 15.95 14.21
N GLY A 96 5.96 17.23 13.82
CA GLY A 96 7.07 18.18 14.00
C GLY A 96 8.05 18.27 12.83
N GLY A 97 7.72 17.69 11.67
CA GLY A 97 8.47 17.87 10.42
C GLY A 97 8.05 19.11 9.64
N THR A 98 8.66 19.33 8.47
CA THR A 98 8.26 20.41 7.56
C THR A 98 7.73 19.89 6.23
N LEU A 99 6.90 20.70 5.58
CA LEU A 99 6.34 20.36 4.27
C LEU A 99 7.42 20.26 3.18
N GLU A 100 8.46 21.08 3.27
CA GLU A 100 9.57 21.04 2.32
C GLU A 100 10.35 19.73 2.46
N GLU A 101 10.64 19.32 3.69
CA GLU A 101 11.34 18.08 4.00
C GLU A 101 10.61 16.86 3.42
N ILE A 102 9.31 16.70 3.68
CA ILE A 102 8.57 15.53 3.18
C ILE A 102 8.40 15.52 1.65
N ARG A 103 8.34 16.69 1.02
CA ARG A 103 8.17 16.82 -0.44
C ARG A 103 9.44 16.57 -1.21
N THR A 104 10.59 16.88 -0.62
CA THR A 104 11.92 16.75 -1.25
C THR A 104 12.66 15.49 -0.83
N TYR A 105 12.18 14.76 0.18
CA TYR A 105 12.77 13.50 0.61
C TYR A 105 12.83 12.49 -0.53
N PRO A 106 14.01 11.90 -0.83
CA PRO A 106 14.14 10.97 -1.95
C PRO A 106 13.57 9.58 -1.59
N LYS A 107 13.29 8.79 -2.63
CA LYS A 107 12.89 7.38 -2.47
C LYS A 107 14.09 6.57 -1.99
N ASN A 108 13.87 5.69 -1.01
CA ASN A 108 14.84 4.65 -0.69
C ASN A 108 14.86 3.59 -1.81
N ILE A 109 15.87 2.72 -1.82
CA ILE A 109 16.04 1.73 -2.90
C ILE A 109 14.85 0.76 -3.03
N GLY A 110 14.17 0.45 -1.92
CA GLY A 110 12.97 -0.37 -1.91
C GLY A 110 11.75 0.36 -2.48
N SER A 111 11.58 1.64 -2.16
CA SER A 111 10.57 2.50 -2.79
C SER A 111 10.80 2.64 -4.29
N GLU A 112 12.06 2.83 -4.74
CA GLU A 112 12.39 2.87 -6.17
C GLU A 112 12.03 1.55 -6.88
N ALA A 113 12.40 0.42 -6.28
CA ALA A 113 12.11 -0.90 -6.84
C ALA A 113 10.60 -1.18 -6.90
N LEU A 114 9.86 -0.88 -5.82
CA LEU A 114 8.40 -1.02 -5.78
C LEU A 114 7.75 -0.13 -6.84
N ASN A 115 8.13 1.14 -6.91
CA ASN A 115 7.61 2.09 -7.89
C ASN A 115 7.83 1.61 -9.32
N ALA A 116 9.06 1.20 -9.66
CA ALA A 116 9.39 0.69 -10.99
C ALA A 116 8.58 -0.56 -11.35
N TRP A 117 8.42 -1.49 -10.40
CA TRP A 117 7.61 -2.69 -10.59
C TRP A 117 6.14 -2.35 -10.87
N MET A 118 5.54 -1.47 -10.08
CA MET A 118 4.13 -1.09 -10.22
C MET A 118 3.85 -0.42 -11.56
N PHE A 119 4.70 0.51 -11.99
CA PHE A 119 4.54 1.16 -13.31
C PHE A 119 4.81 0.21 -14.48
N HIS A 120 5.76 -0.72 -14.34
CA HIS A 120 6.00 -1.76 -15.34
C HIS A 120 4.77 -2.66 -15.50
N ALA A 121 4.24 -3.19 -14.39
CA ALA A 121 3.06 -4.04 -14.38
C ALA A 121 1.83 -3.30 -14.93
N ALA A 122 1.60 -2.06 -14.49
CA ALA A 122 0.51 -1.20 -14.97
C ALA A 122 0.57 -0.88 -16.47
N SER A 123 1.75 -0.98 -17.08
CA SER A 123 1.95 -0.72 -18.51
C SER A 123 1.78 -1.96 -19.39
N GLN A 124 1.55 -3.15 -18.81
CA GLN A 124 1.26 -4.35 -19.58
C GLN A 124 -0.19 -4.36 -20.06
N SER A 125 -0.48 -5.05 -21.17
CA SER A 125 -1.84 -5.20 -21.69
C SER A 125 -2.73 -5.94 -20.69
N ASN A 126 -3.92 -5.41 -20.40
CA ASN A 126 -4.89 -6.00 -19.47
C ASN A 126 -4.24 -6.49 -18.17
N PRO A 127 -3.69 -5.60 -17.33
CA PRO A 127 -2.81 -5.98 -16.22
C PRO A 127 -3.59 -6.53 -15.00
N VAL A 128 -4.33 -7.63 -15.19
CA VAL A 128 -5.17 -8.27 -14.17
C VAL A 128 -4.36 -8.72 -12.94
N GLY A 129 -3.07 -8.97 -13.13
CA GLY A 129 -2.13 -9.23 -12.04
C GLY A 129 -2.11 -8.15 -10.94
N LEU A 130 -2.37 -6.88 -11.29
CA LEU A 130 -2.39 -5.79 -10.32
C LEU A 130 -3.45 -5.92 -9.25
N LEU A 131 -4.50 -6.72 -9.45
CA LEU A 131 -5.42 -7.07 -8.36
C LEU A 131 -4.67 -7.70 -7.19
N GLY A 132 -3.64 -8.51 -7.45
CA GLY A 132 -2.80 -9.07 -6.40
C GLY A 132 -1.96 -8.02 -5.67
N ALA A 133 -1.52 -6.97 -6.37
CA ALA A 133 -0.81 -5.86 -5.75
C ALA A 133 -1.75 -5.02 -4.88
N MET A 134 -2.94 -4.70 -5.39
CA MET A 134 -4.01 -4.01 -4.64
C MET A 134 -4.36 -4.80 -3.38
N PHE A 135 -4.57 -6.12 -3.48
CA PHE A 135 -4.85 -6.96 -2.31
C PHE A 135 -3.85 -6.79 -1.16
N ILE A 136 -2.56 -6.70 -1.46
CA ILE A 136 -1.52 -6.48 -0.44
C ILE A 136 -1.61 -5.06 0.15
N ILE A 137 -1.83 -4.05 -0.69
CA ILE A 137 -1.88 -2.64 -0.26
C ILE A 137 -3.14 -2.37 0.58
N GLU A 138 -4.32 -2.79 0.11
CA GLU A 138 -5.59 -2.60 0.83
C GLU A 138 -5.58 -3.34 2.19
N ASN A 139 -5.04 -4.56 2.24
CA ASN A 139 -4.99 -5.29 3.52
C ASN A 139 -4.02 -4.64 4.53
N LEU A 140 -3.04 -3.83 4.09
CA LEU A 140 -2.23 -3.03 5.00
C LEU A 140 -3.05 -1.93 5.68
N GLY A 141 -3.93 -1.25 4.94
CA GLY A 141 -4.93 -0.34 5.52
C GLY A 141 -5.77 -1.10 6.55
N GLN A 142 -6.52 -2.08 6.05
CA GLN A 142 -7.50 -2.84 6.82
C GLN A 142 -6.98 -3.48 8.10
N ARG A 143 -5.83 -4.16 8.03
CA ARG A 143 -5.38 -5.05 9.10
C ARG A 143 -4.30 -4.44 9.98
N ILE A 144 -3.56 -3.46 9.46
CA ILE A 144 -2.32 -2.98 10.07
C ILE A 144 -2.41 -1.51 10.47
N ALA A 145 -3.08 -0.65 9.69
CA ALA A 145 -3.12 0.79 9.93
C ALA A 145 -3.65 1.16 11.31
N GLY A 146 -4.84 0.67 11.67
CA GLY A 146 -5.47 0.94 12.97
C GLY A 146 -4.62 0.50 14.17
N PRO A 147 -4.22 -0.78 14.27
CA PRO A 147 -3.37 -1.27 15.36
C PRO A 147 -2.03 -0.53 15.47
N TRP A 148 -1.39 -0.20 14.34
CA TRP A 148 -0.13 0.56 14.37
C TRP A 148 -0.35 2.00 14.81
N ALA A 149 -1.38 2.69 14.32
CA ALA A 149 -1.70 4.05 14.74
C ALA A 149 -1.87 4.15 16.26
N GLN A 150 -2.59 3.19 16.86
CA GLN A 150 -2.77 3.12 18.30
C GLN A 150 -1.45 2.91 19.06
N GLN A 151 -0.57 2.04 18.56
CA GLN A 151 0.73 1.77 19.19
C GLN A 151 1.71 2.93 19.04
N VAL A 152 1.78 3.58 17.87
CA VAL A 152 2.63 4.76 17.69
C VAL A 152 2.16 5.88 18.62
N ARG A 153 0.85 6.12 18.67
CA ARG A 153 0.24 7.15 19.53
C ARG A 153 0.59 6.94 21.00
N SER A 154 0.47 5.71 21.52
CA SER A 154 0.76 5.43 22.93
C SER A 154 2.24 5.59 23.30
N GLN A 155 3.15 5.45 22.33
CA GLN A 155 4.60 5.54 22.55
C GLN A 155 5.16 6.95 22.36
N THR A 156 4.56 7.76 21.48
CA THR A 156 5.11 9.06 21.07
C THR A 156 4.43 10.26 21.73
N GLY A 157 3.17 10.14 22.15
CA GLY A 157 2.39 11.25 22.70
C GLY A 157 2.09 12.37 21.69
N LEU A 158 2.22 12.09 20.38
CA LEU A 158 1.88 13.02 19.31
C LEU A 158 0.38 13.34 19.29
N PRO A 159 -0.02 14.51 18.76
CA PRO A 159 -1.42 14.89 18.64
C PRO A 159 -2.17 14.00 17.64
N ASP A 160 -3.50 13.96 17.76
CA ASP A 160 -4.39 13.17 16.90
C ASP A 160 -4.20 13.46 15.41
N ASP A 161 -3.92 14.72 15.07
CA ASP A 161 -3.65 15.19 13.71
C ASP A 161 -2.41 14.54 13.07
N ALA A 162 -1.55 13.88 13.86
CA ALA A 162 -0.41 13.12 13.37
C ALA A 162 -0.78 11.73 12.84
N PHE A 163 -2.04 11.29 12.96
CA PHE A 163 -2.46 9.90 12.66
C PHE A 163 -3.60 9.77 11.64
N THR A 164 -4.04 10.88 11.03
CA THR A 164 -5.24 10.88 10.19
C THR A 164 -5.15 9.97 8.96
N PHE A 165 -3.97 9.75 8.37
CA PHE A 165 -3.79 8.79 7.28
C PHE A 165 -4.16 7.36 7.73
N PHE A 166 -3.58 6.90 8.84
CA PHE A 166 -3.86 5.54 9.33
C PHE A 166 -5.29 5.38 9.85
N SER A 167 -5.89 6.42 10.43
CA SER A 167 -7.29 6.38 10.84
C SER A 167 -8.23 6.30 9.62
N TYR A 168 -7.98 7.12 8.59
CA TYR A 168 -8.76 7.12 7.35
C TYR A 168 -8.74 5.76 6.66
N HIS A 169 -7.56 5.16 6.49
CA HIS A 169 -7.38 3.82 5.92
C HIS A 169 -7.57 2.68 6.94
N ALA A 170 -8.16 2.94 8.11
CA ALA A 170 -8.70 1.90 8.98
C ALA A 170 -10.25 1.89 8.97
N GLU A 171 -10.86 3.02 8.60
CA GLU A 171 -12.32 3.21 8.59
C GLU A 171 -12.94 2.93 7.21
N ASN A 172 -12.22 3.16 6.11
CA ASN A 172 -12.74 3.03 4.74
C ASN A 172 -12.62 1.63 4.10
N ASP A 173 -12.13 0.63 4.83
CA ASP A 173 -11.63 -0.61 4.20
C ASP A 173 -12.72 -1.63 3.78
N GLU A 174 -13.93 -1.54 4.32
CA GLU A 174 -15.01 -2.49 3.95
C GLU A 174 -15.51 -2.28 2.51
N GLU A 175 -15.43 -1.05 1.99
CA GLU A 175 -15.82 -0.75 0.62
C GLU A 175 -14.78 -1.27 -0.38
N HIS A 176 -13.50 -0.97 -0.16
CA HIS A 176 -12.41 -1.42 -1.03
C HIS A 176 -12.30 -2.95 -1.11
N MET A 177 -12.52 -3.66 -0.01
CA MET A 177 -12.50 -5.13 -0.04
C MET A 177 -13.66 -5.72 -0.85
N ARG A 178 -14.84 -5.08 -0.80
CA ARG A 178 -15.98 -5.50 -1.62
C ARG A 178 -15.73 -5.25 -3.09
N GLU A 179 -15.15 -4.10 -3.43
CA GLU A 179 -14.73 -3.77 -4.79
C GLU A 179 -13.67 -4.75 -5.31
N PHE A 180 -12.71 -5.13 -4.46
CA PHE A 180 -11.70 -6.12 -4.77
C PHE A 180 -12.33 -7.51 -5.05
N GLU A 181 -13.25 -7.98 -4.20
CA GLU A 181 -13.94 -9.25 -4.42
C GLU A 181 -14.73 -9.27 -5.73
N ASN A 182 -15.41 -8.16 -6.03
CA ASN A 182 -16.09 -7.97 -7.31
C ASN A 182 -15.10 -8.04 -8.47
N ALA A 183 -13.99 -7.31 -8.41
CA ALA A 183 -12.96 -7.32 -9.46
C ALA A 183 -12.34 -8.71 -9.67
N LEU A 184 -12.07 -9.44 -8.59
CA LEU A 184 -11.55 -10.80 -8.66
C LEU A 184 -12.56 -11.74 -9.33
N SER A 185 -13.86 -11.55 -9.10
CA SER A 185 -14.91 -12.37 -9.71
C SER A 185 -14.99 -12.26 -11.23
N LEU A 186 -14.61 -11.10 -11.78
CA LEU A 186 -14.61 -10.84 -13.21
C LEU A 186 -13.52 -11.61 -13.96
N VAL A 187 -12.40 -11.91 -13.29
CA VAL A 187 -11.20 -12.47 -13.94
C VAL A 187 -10.86 -13.88 -13.51
N VAL A 188 -11.49 -14.42 -12.45
CA VAL A 188 -11.10 -15.73 -11.90
C VAL A 188 -11.35 -16.91 -12.84
N SER A 189 -12.21 -16.74 -13.86
CA SER A 189 -12.47 -17.72 -14.91
C SER A 189 -11.51 -17.60 -16.11
N VAL A 190 -10.71 -16.53 -16.17
CA VAL A 190 -9.70 -16.33 -17.21
C VAL A 190 -8.50 -17.22 -16.93
N ASP A 191 -8.08 -17.99 -17.94
CA ASP A 191 -6.94 -18.89 -17.81
C ASP A 191 -5.66 -18.13 -17.42
N GLY A 192 -4.89 -18.69 -16.49
CA GLY A 192 -3.66 -18.07 -15.96
C GLY A 192 -3.84 -16.85 -15.04
N ALA A 193 -5.02 -16.20 -14.99
CA ALA A 193 -5.22 -14.96 -14.23
C ALA A 193 -4.95 -15.13 -12.73
N VAL A 194 -5.41 -16.23 -12.12
CA VAL A 194 -5.18 -16.53 -10.69
C VAL A 194 -3.68 -16.65 -10.38
N ALA A 195 -2.93 -17.33 -11.24
CA ALA A 195 -1.49 -17.50 -11.08
C ALA A 195 -0.75 -16.15 -11.23
N GLU A 196 -1.19 -15.32 -12.17
CA GLU A 196 -0.63 -13.99 -12.39
C GLU A 196 -0.90 -13.04 -11.22
N ILE A 197 -2.13 -13.01 -10.70
CA ILE A 197 -2.54 -12.26 -9.51
C ILE A 197 -1.69 -12.68 -8.30
N ALA A 198 -1.56 -13.98 -8.05
CA ALA A 198 -0.73 -14.50 -6.96
C ALA A 198 0.76 -14.13 -7.14
N ARG A 199 1.26 -14.11 -8.38
CA ARG A 199 2.65 -13.70 -8.67
C ARG A 199 2.87 -12.23 -8.35
N HIS A 200 1.98 -11.34 -8.79
CA HIS A 200 2.08 -9.92 -8.51
C HIS A 200 1.96 -9.63 -7.01
N ALA A 201 1.03 -10.28 -6.31
CA ALA A 201 0.92 -10.17 -4.85
C ALA A 201 2.24 -10.53 -4.15
N ARG A 202 2.90 -11.63 -4.55
CA ARG A 202 4.21 -12.02 -3.98
C ARG A 202 5.31 -10.99 -4.24
N VAL A 203 5.40 -10.47 -5.47
CA VAL A 203 6.42 -9.46 -5.82
C VAL A 203 6.16 -8.17 -5.05
N THR A 204 4.92 -7.67 -5.07
CA THR A 204 4.52 -6.46 -4.35
C THR A 204 4.77 -6.60 -2.86
N ALA A 205 4.37 -7.71 -2.22
CA ALA A 205 4.67 -7.97 -0.81
C ALA A 205 6.18 -7.92 -0.49
N ARG A 206 7.02 -8.54 -1.34
CA ARG A 206 8.47 -8.52 -1.12
C ARG A 206 9.06 -7.12 -1.25
N LEU A 207 8.66 -6.37 -2.28
CA LEU A 207 9.16 -5.03 -2.55
C LEU A 207 8.64 -4.01 -1.53
N TYR A 208 7.39 -4.14 -1.10
CA TYR A 208 6.83 -3.34 -0.01
C TYR A 208 7.60 -3.56 1.29
N ARG A 209 7.91 -4.81 1.62
CA ARG A 209 8.76 -5.10 2.78
C ARG A 209 10.16 -4.50 2.62
N LEU A 210 10.77 -4.62 1.44
CA LEU A 210 12.09 -4.02 1.17
C LEU A 210 12.07 -2.50 1.38
N GLN A 211 11.03 -1.81 0.91
CA GLN A 211 10.85 -0.37 1.20
C GLN A 211 10.90 -0.07 2.71
N LEU A 212 10.29 -0.91 3.55
CA LEU A 212 10.31 -0.71 5.00
C LEU A 212 11.64 -1.12 5.64
N GLU A 213 12.32 -2.14 5.07
CA GLU A 213 13.66 -2.57 5.47
C GLU A 213 14.70 -1.45 5.27
N GLU A 214 14.49 -0.57 4.28
CA GLU A 214 15.43 0.47 3.84
C GLU A 214 15.11 1.88 4.36
N ILE A 215 14.16 2.04 5.30
CA ILE A 215 13.77 3.36 5.86
C ILE A 215 14.96 4.14 6.45
N GLU A 216 15.99 3.44 6.93
CA GLU A 216 17.17 4.03 7.57
C GLU A 216 18.36 4.23 6.58
N HIS A 217 18.16 3.98 5.28
CA HIS A 217 19.22 3.89 4.27
C HIS A 217 18.90 4.74 3.01
N VAL A 218 18.61 6.03 3.25
CA VAL A 218 18.21 7.00 2.21
C VAL A 218 19.33 7.98 1.87
#